data_AF-A0A2E3FRA5-F1
#
_entry.id   AF-A0A2E3FRA5-F1
#
_cell.length_a   1.000
_cell.length_b   1.000
_cell.length_c   1.000
_cell.angle_alpha   90.00
_cell.angle_beta   90.00
_cell.angle_gamma   90.00
#
_symmetry.space_group_name_H-M   'P 1'
#
loop_
_entity.id
_entity.type
_entity.pdbx_description
1 polymer ?
#
loop_
_entity_poly.entity_id
_entity_poly.type
_entity_poly.pdbx_seq_one_letter_code
_entity_poly.pdbx_strand_id
1 'polypeptide(L)'
;MEGITLLGGEPLQQPWPIFKLISEVKKMGKTVFLYTGYNVEEFDEVMQACFDVCDIVVTGRFEQDLRNTNLRWRGSENQQIHFPTRHYNLGSLEERNEIEFVINDNGTLEMYGYPSEEISSWIENV
;
A
#
# COMPACT_ATOMS: atom_id res chain seq x y z
N MET A 1 -12.31 -6.65 10.94
CA MET A 1 -11.74 -6.31 9.62
C MET A 1 -12.34 -5.02 9.12
N GLU A 2 -11.49 -4.02 8.85
CA GLU A 2 -11.85 -2.65 8.44
C GLU A 2 -12.10 -2.54 6.94
N GLY A 3 -11.20 -3.11 6.14
CA GLY A 3 -11.23 -3.05 4.68
C GLY A 3 -10.38 -4.14 4.05
N ILE A 4 -10.07 -3.97 2.78
CA ILE A 4 -9.12 -4.79 2.03
C ILE A 4 -8.01 -3.93 1.42
N THR A 5 -6.85 -4.54 1.23
CA THR A 5 -5.78 -4.00 0.40
C THR A 5 -5.65 -4.84 -0.86
N LEU A 6 -5.65 -4.19 -2.01
CA LEU A 6 -5.40 -4.77 -3.32
C LEU A 6 -3.94 -4.50 -3.67
N LEU A 7 -3.11 -5.53 -3.55
CA LEU A 7 -1.68 -5.51 -3.81
C LEU A 7 -1.25 -6.78 -4.57
N GLY A 8 -0.10 -6.70 -5.25
CA GLY A 8 0.46 -7.80 -6.04
C GLY A 8 -0.06 -7.83 -7.48
N GLY A 9 0.72 -8.43 -8.39
CA GLY A 9 0.50 -8.29 -9.83
C GLY A 9 0.33 -6.81 -10.22
N GLU A 10 -0.42 -6.55 -11.30
CA GLU A 10 -0.96 -5.23 -11.58
C GLU A 10 -2.49 -5.34 -11.54
N PRO A 11 -3.16 -4.92 -10.45
CA PRO A 11 -4.61 -5.09 -10.33
C PRO A 11 -5.38 -4.50 -11.50
N LEU A 12 -4.97 -3.31 -11.97
CA LEU A 12 -5.67 -2.61 -13.04
C LEU A 12 -5.46 -3.18 -14.44
N GLN A 13 -4.60 -4.20 -14.62
CA GLN A 13 -4.56 -4.97 -15.89
C GLN A 13 -5.86 -5.73 -16.18
N GLN A 14 -6.68 -5.96 -15.15
CA GLN A 14 -8.00 -6.59 -15.26
C GLN A 14 -9.05 -5.71 -14.55
N PRO A 15 -9.32 -4.50 -15.06
CA PRO A 15 -10.01 -3.48 -14.29
C PRO A 15 -11.48 -3.84 -14.05
N TRP A 16 -12.13 -4.55 -14.97
CA TRP A 16 -13.53 -4.97 -14.82
C TRP A 16 -13.76 -5.94 -13.63
N PRO A 17 -13.04 -7.08 -13.52
CA PRO A 17 -13.10 -7.92 -12.31
C PRO A 17 -12.80 -7.17 -11.02
N ILE A 18 -11.77 -6.30 -11.04
CA ILE A 18 -11.40 -5.49 -9.87
C ILE A 18 -12.52 -4.54 -9.47
N PHE A 19 -13.11 -3.83 -10.43
CA PHE A 19 -14.22 -2.92 -10.16
C PHE A 19 -15.42 -3.63 -9.51
N LYS A 20 -15.75 -4.85 -9.97
CA LYS A 20 -16.80 -5.68 -9.37
C LYS A 20 -16.47 -6.05 -7.92
N LEU A 21 -15.24 -6.50 -7.66
CA LEU A 21 -14.79 -6.82 -6.31
C LEU A 21 -14.89 -5.59 -5.38
N ILE A 22 -14.34 -4.46 -5.82
CA ILE A 22 -14.38 -3.21 -5.06
C ILE A 22 -15.83 -2.81 -4.76
N SER A 23 -16.71 -2.88 -5.76
CA SER A 23 -18.12 -2.54 -5.60
C SER A 23 -18.81 -3.37 -4.51
N GLU A 24 -18.56 -4.69 -4.47
CA GLU A 24 -19.12 -5.55 -3.42
C GLU A 24 -18.55 -5.23 -2.04
N VAL A 25 -17.26 -4.93 -1.95
CA VAL A 25 -16.61 -4.52 -0.69
C VAL A 25 -17.18 -3.19 -0.19
N LYS A 26 -17.39 -2.21 -1.07
CA LYS A 26 -18.01 -0.93 -0.71
C LYS A 26 -19.46 -1.09 -0.27
N LYS A 27 -20.24 -2.00 -0.88
CA LYS A 27 -21.60 -2.33 -0.41
C LYS A 27 -21.63 -2.89 1.01
N MET A 28 -20.57 -3.58 1.43
CA MET A 28 -20.41 -4.07 2.81
C MET A 28 -19.95 -2.98 3.80
N GLY A 29 -19.82 -1.72 3.35
CA GLY A 29 -19.35 -0.61 4.17
C GLY A 29 -17.87 -0.72 4.55
N LYS A 30 -17.06 -1.41 3.74
CA LYS A 30 -15.64 -1.65 3.98
C LYS A 30 -14.77 -0.71 3.13
N THR A 31 -13.55 -0.46 3.59
CA THR A 31 -12.59 0.38 2.87
C THR A 31 -11.75 -0.43 1.87
N VAL A 32 -11.24 0.26 0.86
CA VAL A 32 -10.36 -0.31 -0.17
C VAL A 32 -9.11 0.54 -0.29
N PHE A 33 -7.96 -0.11 -0.16
CA PHE A 33 -6.64 0.44 -0.45
C PHE A 33 -6.09 -0.25 -1.70
N LEU A 34 -5.87 0.48 -2.79
CA LEU A 34 -5.33 -0.03 -4.05
C LEU A 34 -3.86 0.37 -4.26
N TYR A 35 -3.03 -0.58 -4.66
CA TYR A 35 -1.71 -0.33 -5.27
C TYR A 35 -1.77 -0.58 -6.78
N THR A 36 -1.22 0.34 -7.57
CA THR A 36 -1.07 0.18 -9.02
C THR A 36 0.23 0.83 -9.49
N GLY A 37 0.89 0.19 -10.46
CA GLY A 37 2.04 0.73 -11.16
C GLY A 37 1.67 1.75 -12.24
N TYR A 38 0.41 1.85 -12.63
CA TYR A 38 -0.03 2.89 -13.57
C TYR A 38 -0.06 4.27 -12.90
N ASN A 39 0.29 5.30 -13.66
CA ASN A 39 -0.01 6.67 -13.31
C ASN A 39 -1.46 7.01 -13.68
N VAL A 40 -2.03 8.04 -13.06
CA VAL A 40 -3.44 8.43 -13.27
C VAL A 40 -3.70 8.77 -14.75
N GLU A 41 -2.70 9.32 -15.44
CA GLU A 41 -2.78 9.68 -16.86
C GLU A 41 -2.85 8.44 -17.79
N GLU A 42 -2.52 7.25 -17.28
CA GLU A 42 -2.57 6.00 -18.02
C GLU A 42 -3.95 5.30 -17.90
N PHE A 43 -4.85 5.79 -17.05
CA PHE A 43 -6.13 5.15 -16.78
C PHE A 43 -7.11 5.24 -17.95
N ASP A 44 -7.73 4.09 -18.28
CA ASP A 44 -8.97 4.07 -19.04
C ASP A 44 -10.19 4.38 -18.14
N GLU A 45 -11.38 4.40 -18.72
CA GLU A 45 -12.62 4.70 -18.00
C GLU A 45 -12.89 3.76 -16.81
N VAL A 46 -12.51 2.48 -16.93
CA VAL A 46 -12.78 1.47 -15.90
C VAL A 46 -11.73 1.54 -14.80
N MET A 47 -10.46 1.78 -15.16
CA MET A 47 -9.39 2.06 -14.22
C MET A 47 -9.69 3.32 -13.39
N GLN A 48 -10.16 4.39 -14.05
CA GLN A 48 -10.59 5.61 -13.37
C GLN A 48 -11.76 5.33 -12.43
N ALA A 49 -12.75 4.54 -12.87
CA ALA A 49 -13.87 4.14 -12.02
C ALA A 49 -13.41 3.33 -10.79
N CYS A 50 -12.39 2.45 -10.93
CA CYS A 50 -11.77 1.77 -9.79
C CYS A 50 -11.09 2.76 -8.84
N PHE A 51 -10.32 3.71 -9.38
CA PHE A 51 -9.63 4.74 -8.61
C PHE A 51 -10.61 5.58 -7.78
N ASP A 52 -11.68 6.09 -8.39
CA ASP A 52 -12.62 7.03 -7.77
C ASP A 52 -13.37 6.44 -6.56
N VAL A 53 -13.54 5.12 -6.52
CA VAL A 53 -14.27 4.42 -5.44
C VAL A 53 -13.35 3.85 -4.34
N CYS A 54 -12.03 3.88 -4.55
CA CYS A 54 -11.05 3.46 -3.55
C CYS A 54 -10.79 4.56 -2.52
N ASP A 55 -10.52 4.17 -1.28
CA ASP A 55 -10.32 5.13 -0.17
C ASP A 55 -8.86 5.60 -0.09
N ILE A 56 -7.92 4.74 -0.49
CA ILE A 56 -6.51 5.08 -0.66
C ILE A 56 -6.02 4.44 -1.95
N VAL A 57 -5.27 5.17 -2.77
CA VAL A 57 -4.61 4.62 -3.96
C VAL A 57 -3.15 5.03 -4.00
N VAL A 58 -2.25 4.08 -4.17
CA VAL A 58 -0.83 4.33 -4.48
C VAL A 58 -0.62 4.09 -5.97
N THR A 59 -0.19 5.13 -6.69
CA THR A 59 0.05 5.09 -8.14
C THR A 59 1.54 5.20 -8.47
N GLY A 60 1.91 4.70 -9.65
CA GLY A 60 3.26 4.81 -10.20
C GLY A 60 4.11 3.56 -9.98
N ARG A 61 4.94 3.25 -10.99
CA ARG A 61 5.85 2.10 -10.97
C ARG A 61 6.97 2.31 -9.95
N PHE A 62 7.43 1.23 -9.34
CA PHE A 62 8.60 1.28 -8.47
C PHE A 62 9.85 1.64 -9.28
N GLU A 63 10.60 2.64 -8.80
CA GLU A 63 11.87 3.07 -9.37
C GLU A 63 13.01 2.81 -8.37
N GLN A 64 13.94 1.94 -8.76
CA GLN A 64 15.03 1.51 -7.88
C GLN A 64 15.95 2.67 -7.44
N ASP A 65 16.20 3.62 -8.34
CA ASP A 65 17.05 4.79 -8.07
C ASP A 65 16.40 5.78 -7.09
N LEU A 66 15.08 5.70 -6.93
CA LEU A 66 14.28 6.52 -6.02
C LEU A 66 13.78 5.72 -4.80
N ARG A 67 14.34 4.53 -4.56
CA ARG A 67 13.95 3.67 -3.46
C ARG A 67 14.20 4.36 -2.12
N ASN A 68 13.17 4.44 -1.27
CA ASN A 68 13.26 5.04 0.05
C ASN A 68 12.48 4.21 1.09
N THR A 69 13.19 3.68 2.09
CA THR A 69 12.63 2.80 3.13
C THR A 69 11.92 3.54 4.26
N ASN A 70 11.97 4.87 4.27
CA ASN A 70 11.27 5.71 5.23
C ASN A 70 9.87 6.12 4.75
N LEU A 71 9.46 5.64 3.59
CA LEU A 71 8.11 5.86 3.08
C LEU A 71 7.17 4.77 3.61
N ARG A 72 6.01 5.18 4.08
CA ARG A 72 5.08 4.31 4.82
C ARG A 72 4.33 3.33 3.92
N TRP A 73 3.85 3.82 2.78
CA TRP A 73 2.94 3.09 1.88
C TRP A 73 3.42 3.03 0.44
N ARG A 74 4.68 3.34 0.18
CA ARG A 74 5.26 3.32 -1.16
C ARG A 74 6.74 2.97 -1.05
N GLY A 75 7.28 2.36 -2.10
CA GLY A 75 8.66 1.90 -2.11
C GLY A 75 9.64 2.91 -2.70
N SER A 76 9.15 3.82 -3.55
CA SER A 76 9.97 4.83 -4.22
C SER A 76 9.30 6.21 -4.24
N GLU A 77 10.11 7.27 -4.29
CA GLU A 77 9.66 8.66 -4.12
C GLU A 77 8.78 9.18 -5.26
N ASN A 78 8.88 8.61 -6.46
CA ASN A 78 8.03 8.93 -7.61
C ASN A 78 6.58 8.49 -7.44
N GLN A 79 6.32 7.47 -6.60
CA GLN A 79 4.97 6.95 -6.40
C GLN A 79 4.12 7.95 -5.62
N GLN A 80 2.83 8.07 -5.93
CA GLN A 80 1.95 9.06 -5.31
C GLN A 80 0.82 8.39 -4.54
N ILE A 81 0.47 8.99 -3.40
CA ILE A 81 -0.64 8.53 -2.54
C ILE A 81 -1.82 9.46 -2.78
N HIS A 82 -2.96 8.87 -3.11
CA HIS A 82 -4.22 9.58 -3.37
C HIS A 82 -5.26 9.15 -2.34
N PHE A 83 -6.17 10.07 -2.04
CA PHE A 83 -7.36 9.84 -1.21
C PHE A 83 -8.62 10.22 -2.01
N PRO A 84 -9.06 9.38 -2.97
CA PRO A 84 -10.16 9.74 -3.88
C PRO A 84 -11.50 9.91 -3.15
N THR A 85 -11.78 9.04 -2.17
CA THR A 85 -12.94 9.22 -1.28
C THR A 85 -12.58 10.09 -0.07
N ARG A 86 -13.61 10.63 0.59
CA ARG A 86 -13.45 11.42 1.83
C ARG A 86 -13.38 10.55 3.09
N HIS A 87 -13.23 9.22 2.97
CA HIS A 87 -13.25 8.34 4.14
C HIS A 87 -12.04 8.61 5.04
N TYR A 88 -10.87 8.81 4.44
CA TYR A 88 -9.68 9.26 5.12
C TYR A 88 -9.41 10.72 4.75
N ASN A 89 -9.14 11.54 5.76
CA ASN A 89 -8.61 12.89 5.59
C ASN A 89 -7.33 12.98 6.40
N LEU A 90 -6.28 12.38 5.85
CA LEU A 90 -4.95 12.38 6.44
C LEU A 90 -4.27 13.62 5.89
N GLY A 91 -4.27 14.72 6.65
CA GLY A 91 -3.70 16.01 6.24
C GLY A 91 -2.27 15.89 5.68
N SER A 92 -1.25 16.02 6.52
CA SER A 92 0.10 15.60 6.16
C SER A 92 0.29 14.16 6.60
N LEU A 93 0.40 13.23 5.64
CA LEU A 93 0.80 11.87 5.96
C LEU A 93 2.21 11.89 6.54
N GLU A 94 2.37 11.41 7.78
CA GLU A 94 3.70 11.25 8.37
C GLU A 94 4.36 10.00 7.76
N GLU A 95 5.37 10.25 6.93
CA GLU A 95 6.25 9.21 6.40
C GLU A 95 7.16 8.70 7.51
N ARG A 96 7.26 7.38 7.62
CA ARG A 96 8.13 6.72 8.58
C ARG A 96 8.47 5.31 8.11
N ASN A 97 9.65 4.87 8.51
CA ASN A 97 10.04 3.47 8.42
C ASN A 97 9.25 2.66 9.46
N GLU A 98 8.61 1.57 9.02
CA GLU A 98 7.91 0.63 9.89
C GLU A 98 8.56 -0.76 9.75
N ILE A 99 8.76 -1.43 10.89
CA ILE A 99 9.35 -2.77 10.99
C ILE A 99 8.39 -3.59 11.85
N GLU A 100 8.10 -4.81 11.42
CA GLU A 100 7.24 -5.74 12.15
C GLU A 100 8.09 -6.80 12.84
N PHE A 101 7.84 -7.01 14.13
CA PHE A 101 8.42 -8.09 14.92
C PHE A 101 7.34 -9.12 15.25
N VAL A 102 7.58 -10.37 14.88
CA VAL A 102 6.70 -11.49 15.18
C VAL A 102 7.39 -12.39 16.19
N ILE A 103 6.79 -12.53 17.37
CA ILE A 103 7.27 -13.43 18.43
C ILE A 103 6.42 -14.70 18.37
N ASN A 104 7.05 -15.82 18.03
CA ASN A 104 6.38 -17.11 17.93
C ASN A 104 6.32 -17.83 19.28
N ASP A 105 5.35 -18.73 19.43
CA ASP A 105 5.14 -19.51 20.67
C ASP A 105 6.33 -20.43 21.04
N ASN A 106 7.19 -20.76 20.07
CA ASN A 106 8.42 -21.54 20.29
C ASN A 106 9.61 -20.68 20.77
N GLY A 107 9.39 -19.37 20.99
CA GLY A 107 10.41 -18.42 21.42
C GLY A 107 11.27 -17.84 20.31
N THR A 108 10.97 -18.10 19.03
CA THR A 108 11.68 -17.44 17.91
C THR A 108 11.13 -16.03 17.66
N LEU A 109 12.02 -15.14 17.23
CA LEU A 109 11.70 -13.79 16.77
C LEU A 109 11.92 -13.71 15.25
N GLU A 110 10.90 -13.30 14.51
CA GLU A 110 11.00 -12.95 13.11
C GLU A 110 10.84 -11.43 12.94
N MET A 111 11.60 -10.84 12.03
CA MET A 111 11.56 -9.41 11.75
C MET A 111 11.31 -9.19 10.25
N TYR A 112 10.36 -8.32 9.93
CA TYR A 112 10.00 -7.94 8.58
C TYR A 112 10.15 -6.43 8.38
N GLY A 113 10.62 -6.01 7.21
CA GLY A 113 10.87 -4.61 6.87
C GLY A 113 12.35 -4.29 6.72
N TYR A 114 12.70 -3.00 6.88
CA TYR A 114 14.06 -2.49 6.70
C TYR A 114 14.56 -1.85 8.00
N PRO A 115 15.25 -2.61 8.87
CA PRO A 115 15.76 -2.09 10.14
C PRO A 115 16.83 -1.04 9.95
N SER A 116 16.92 -0.11 10.91
CA SER A 116 18.10 0.74 11.05
C SER A 116 19.33 -0.10 11.43
N GLU A 117 20.53 0.47 11.28
CA GLU A 117 21.77 -0.19 11.73
C GLU A 117 21.73 -0.48 13.24
N GLU A 118 21.15 0.42 14.03
CA GLU A 118 20.95 0.23 15.47
C GLU A 118 20.11 -1.02 15.76
N ILE A 119 18.95 -1.15 15.10
CA ILE A 119 18.05 -2.30 15.30
C ILE A 119 18.72 -3.59 14.81
N SER A 120 19.42 -3.53 13.67
CA SER A 120 20.17 -4.69 13.14
C SER A 120 21.21 -5.18 14.15
N SER A 121 21.91 -4.26 14.83
CA SER A 121 22.92 -4.60 15.83
C SER A 121 22.35 -5.33 17.06
N TRP A 122 21.07 -5.14 17.40
CA TRP A 122 20.44 -5.84 18.53
C TRP A 122 20.23 -7.33 18.24
N ILE A 123 20.12 -7.70 16.96
CA ILE A 123 19.80 -9.07 16.54
C ILE A 123 21.08 -9.88 16.29
N GLU A 124 22.14 -9.24 15.78
CA GLU A 124 23.43 -9.92 15.54
C GLU A 124 24.14 -10.38 16.83
N ASN A 125 23.71 -9.88 17.99
CA ASN A 125 24.30 -10.18 19.30
C ASN A 125 23.46 -11.15 20.16
N VAL A 126 22.43 -11.79 19.59
CA VAL A 126 21.58 -12.81 20.23
C VAL A 126 21.84 -14.17 19.60
#